data_AF-A0A7C4EU53-F1
#
_entry.id   AF-A0A7C4EU53-F1
#
_cell.length_a   1.000
_cell.length_b   1.000
_cell.length_c   1.000
_cell.angle_alpha   90.00
_cell.angle_beta   90.00
_cell.angle_gamma   90.00
#
_symmetry.space_group_name_H-M   'P 1'
#
loop_
_entity.id
_entity.type
_entity.pdbx_description
1 polymer ?
#
loop_
_entity_poly.entity_id
_entity_poly.type
_entity_poly.pdbx_seq_one_letter_code
_entity_poly.pdbx_strand_id
1 'polypeptide(L)' 'RIRAKTGTLKGVNALAGYWRWKDGRVAAFAILVNSQQPNAGIVDYADRIARAVFSLPLRNP' A
#
# COMPACT_ATOMS: atom_id res chain seq x y z
N ARG A 1 6.20 9.99 4.70
CA ARG A 1 5.95 9.18 5.93
C ARG A 1 4.65 8.44 5.75
N ILE A 2 4.63 7.13 6.03
CA ILE A 2 3.41 6.30 5.98
C ILE A 2 2.84 6.17 7.38
N ARG A 3 1.51 6.25 7.47
CA ARG A 3 0.74 5.69 8.59
C ARG A 3 -0.36 4.84 7.99
N ALA A 4 -0.33 3.54 8.25
CA ALA A 4 -1.26 2.61 7.65
C ALA A 4 -1.61 1.47 8.60
N LYS A 5 -2.73 0.82 8.33
CA LYS A 5 -3.18 -0.40 8.98
C LYS A 5 -3.01 -1.57 8.00
N THR A 6 -2.47 -2.66 8.52
CA THR A 6 -2.39 -3.94 7.82
C THR A 6 -3.64 -4.78 8.11
N GLY A 7 -4.03 -5.60 7.14
CA GLY A 7 -5.03 -6.66 7.30
C GLY A 7 -4.58 -7.89 6.53
N THR A 8 -4.52 -9.04 7.18
CA THR A 8 -4.08 -10.30 6.56
C THR A 8 -5.10 -11.38 6.85
N LEU A 9 -5.61 -12.01 5.79
CA LEU A 9 -6.41 -13.23 5.84
C LEU A 9 -5.79 -14.27 4.91
N LYS A 10 -6.26 -15.52 4.97
CA LYS A 10 -5.79 -16.55 4.03
C LYS A 10 -6.12 -16.11 2.60
N GLY A 11 -5.09 -15.95 1.77
CA GLY A 11 -5.23 -15.51 0.37
C GLY A 11 -5.46 -14.01 0.19
N VAL A 12 -5.39 -13.19 1.25
CA VAL A 12 -5.61 -11.74 1.18
C VAL A 12 -4.59 -10.98 2.01
N ASN A 13 -4.01 -9.93 1.42
CA ASN A 13 -3.26 -8.92 2.15
C ASN A 13 -3.79 -7.52 1.81
N ALA A 14 -3.95 -6.70 2.84
CA ALA A 14 -4.42 -5.33 2.72
C ALA A 14 -3.50 -4.37 3.48
N LEU A 15 -3.29 -3.20 2.88
CA LEU A 15 -2.59 -2.07 3.48
C LEU A 15 -3.34 -0.78 3.13
N ALA A 16 -3.86 -0.09 4.14
CA ALA A 16 -4.64 1.14 3.93
C ALA A 16 -4.22 2.24 4.90
N GLY A 17 -4.18 3.48 4.44
CA GLY A 17 -3.84 4.61 5.28
C GLY A 17 -3.50 5.88 4.54
N TYR A 18 -2.55 6.64 5.11
CA TYR A 18 -2.15 7.95 4.64
C TYR A 18 -0.65 8.03 4.40
N TRP A 19 -0.27 8.68 3.30
CA TRP A 19 1.10 9.10 3.03
C TRP A 19 1.19 10.63 3.13
N ARG A 20 2.21 11.11 3.85
CA ARG A 20 2.56 12.54 3.93
C ARG A 20 3.90 12.80 3.24
N TRP A 21 3.91 13.66 2.22
CA TRP A 21 5.13 14.16 1.56
C TRP A 21 5.85 15.18 2.45
N LYS A 22 7.13 15.44 2.14
CA LYS A 22 7.96 16.41 2.89
C LYS A 22 7.43 17.84 2.80
N ASP A 23 6.73 18.17 1.70
CA ASP A 23 6.09 19.47 1.46
C ASP A 23 4.74 19.63 2.18
N GLY A 24 4.31 18.65 2.98
CA GLY A 24 3.09 18.70 3.76
C GLY A 24 1.86 18.13 3.05
N ARG A 25 1.92 17.82 1.74
CA ARG A 25 0.79 17.18 1.04
C ARG A 25 0.50 15.80 1.62
N VAL A 26 -0.78 15.43 1.64
CA VAL A 26 -1.26 14.13 2.14
C VAL A 26 -2.10 13.44 1.07
N ALA A 27 -1.88 12.14 0.88
CA ALA A 27 -2.76 11.27 0.10
C ALA A 27 -3.29 10.13 0.96
N ALA A 28 -4.54 9.77 0.72
CA ALA A 28 -5.14 8.53 1.22
C ALA A 28 -4.90 7.40 0.22
N PHE A 29 -4.76 6.17 0.71
CA PHE A 29 -4.60 5.00 -0.13
C PHE A 29 -5.22 3.75 0.50
N ALA A 30 -5.61 2.80 -0.34
CA ALA A 30 -5.98 1.45 0.04
C ALA A 30 -5.46 0.46 -1.01
N ILE A 31 -4.64 -0.50 -0.57
CA ILE A 31 -4.07 -1.55 -1.40
C ILE A 31 -4.68 -2.87 -0.91
N LEU A 32 -5.33 -3.60 -1.81
CA LEU A 32 -5.86 -4.94 -1.55
C LEU A 32 -5.27 -5.91 -2.58
N VAL A 33 -4.62 -6.96 -2.07
CA VAL A 33 -4.01 -8.01 -2.88
C VAL A 33 -4.66 -9.33 -2.51
N ASN A 34 -5.41 -9.91 -3.45
CA ASN A 34 -6.01 -11.23 -3.32
C ASN A 34 -5.24 -12.23 -4.19
N SER A 35 -5.00 -13.43 -3.68
CA SER A 35 -4.43 -14.53 -4.45
C SER A 35 -5.06 -15.86 -4.07
N GLN A 36 -5.35 -16.67 -5.09
CA GLN A 36 -5.83 -18.05 -4.94
C GLN A 36 -4.68 -19.04 -4.62
N GLN A 37 -3.43 -18.60 -4.72
CA GLN A 37 -2.26 -19.45 -4.48
C GLN A 37 -1.82 -19.36 -3.02
N PRO A 38 -1.85 -20.48 -2.26
CA PRO A 38 -1.29 -20.51 -0.92
C PRO A 38 0.22 -20.19 -0.99
N ASN A 39 0.70 -19.28 -0.14
CA ASN A 39 2.12 -18.91 0.02
C ASN A 39 2.75 -18.05 -1.08
N ALA A 40 1.99 -17.34 -1.92
CA ALA A 40 2.55 -16.49 -2.99
C ALA A 40 3.35 -15.24 -2.50
N GLY A 41 3.72 -15.12 -1.22
CA GLY A 41 4.38 -13.93 -0.69
C GLY A 41 3.48 -12.69 -0.73
N ILE A 42 2.17 -12.86 -0.47
CA ILE A 42 1.13 -11.82 -0.68
C ILE A 42 1.42 -10.52 0.09
N VAL A 43 2.02 -10.63 1.28
CA VAL A 43 2.49 -9.48 2.09
C VAL A 43 3.50 -8.62 1.33
N ASP A 44 4.37 -9.24 0.54
CA ASP A 44 5.43 -8.56 -0.20
C ASP A 44 4.88 -7.71 -1.36
N TYR A 45 3.74 -8.11 -1.95
CA TYR A 45 3.14 -7.34 -3.05
C TYR A 45 2.53 -6.01 -2.60
N ALA A 46 1.83 -5.98 -1.47
CA ALA A 46 1.24 -4.73 -0.98
C ALA A 46 2.34 -3.71 -0.63
N ASP A 47 3.42 -4.17 -0.01
CA ASP A 47 4.58 -3.33 0.31
C ASP A 47 5.31 -2.85 -0.95
N ARG A 48 5.48 -3.71 -1.97
CA ARG A 48 6.08 -3.33 -3.26
C ARG A 48 5.24 -2.28 -4.00
N ILE A 49 3.90 -2.45 -4.03
CA ILE A 49 2.98 -1.47 -4.61
C ILE A 49 3.09 -0.14 -3.86
N ALA A 50 3.05 -0.17 -2.53
CA ALA A 50 3.19 1.03 -1.71
C ALA A 50 4.51 1.77 -2.02
N ARG A 51 5.63 1.05 -2.09
CA ARG A 51 6.93 1.66 -2.45
C ARG A 51 6.93 2.27 -3.84
N ALA A 52 6.39 1.56 -4.83
CA ALA A 52 6.33 2.05 -6.21
C ALA A 52 5.48 3.33 -6.29
N VAL A 53 4.28 3.33 -5.73
CA VAL A 53 3.36 4.46 -5.77
C VAL A 53 3.91 5.68 -5.02
N PHE A 54 4.48 5.49 -3.83
CA PHE A 54 4.97 6.62 -3.02
C PHE A 54 6.35 7.14 -3.42
N SER A 55 7.06 6.43 -4.30
CA SER A 55 8.28 6.96 -4.94
C SER A 55 7.97 8.05 -5.99
N LEU A 56 6.73 8.09 -6.49
CA LEU A 56 6.32 9.07 -7.48
C LEU A 56 5.93 10.41 -6.82
N PRO A 57 6.27 11.55 -7.44
CA PRO A 57 5.71 12.83 -7.02
C PRO A 57 4.20 12.84 -7.25
N LEU A 58 3.44 13.39 -6.29
CA LEU A 58 2.02 13.64 -6.50
C LEU A 58 1.85 14.57 -7.71
N ARG A 59 1.27 14.03 -8.79
CA ARG A 59 0.69 14.84 -9.85
C ARG A 59 -0.64 15.40 -9.33
N ASN A 60 -0.79 16.71 -9.38
CA ASN A 60 -2.10 17.30 -9.23
C ASN A 60 -2.96 16.88 -10.44
N PRO A 61 -4.25 16.55 -10.23
CA PRO A 61 -5.20 16.40 -11.33
C PRO A 61 -5.35 17.69 -12.13
#